data_AF-A0A534TEU4-F1
#
_entry.id   AF-A0A534TEU4-F1
#
_cell.length_a   1.000
_cell.length_b   1.000
_cell.length_c   1.000
_cell.angle_alpha   90.00
_cell.angle_beta   90.00
_cell.angle_gamma   90.00
#
_symmetry.space_group_name_H-M   'P 1'
#
loop_
_entity.id
_entity.type
_entity.pdbx_description
1 polymer ?
#
loop_
_entity_poly.entity_id
_entity_poly.type
_entity_poly.pdbx_seq_one_letter_code
_entity_poly.pdbx_strand_id
1 'polypeptide(L)'
;MVPEKYRLAAVGRFLLEQFELRRPGIREWSPQIEASLRQDAESELQLMEKQVREIGIDDATYWQRVRRALDEILLPRYAALATGEIELAKRDYGIWRGGDLVARATFALAGFILGIICVEVPYIPIQAKWFPALLLVLGPLFPDAVMWLHRRRWRRRLEALVGDLYRASETLETYRPMSELTRALGIPSELAEAPPVAARERG
;
A
#
# COMPACT_ATOMS: atom_id res chain seq x y z
N MET A 1 26.98 -6.54 -1.82
CA MET A 1 25.83 -5.77 -1.26
C MET A 1 24.88 -5.50 -2.41
N VAL A 2 23.58 -5.75 -2.22
CA VAL A 2 22.56 -5.54 -3.26
C VAL A 2 22.35 -4.02 -3.47
N PRO A 3 22.27 -3.50 -4.70
CA PRO A 3 22.04 -2.08 -4.96
C PRO A 3 20.73 -1.58 -4.34
N GLU A 4 20.68 -0.30 -3.93
CA GLU A 4 19.49 0.28 -3.27
C GLU A 4 18.19 0.10 -4.06
N LYS A 5 18.28 0.17 -5.39
CA LYS A 5 17.15 -0.02 -6.30
C LYS A 5 16.53 -1.43 -6.27
N TYR A 6 17.25 -2.42 -5.76
CA TYR A 6 16.79 -3.81 -5.63
C TYR A 6 16.54 -4.23 -4.17
N ARG A 7 16.58 -3.28 -3.22
CA ARG A 7 16.17 -3.54 -1.82
C ARG A 7 14.67 -3.82 -1.77
N LEU A 8 14.24 -4.62 -0.80
CA LEU A 8 12.84 -5.07 -0.64
C LEU A 8 11.83 -3.93 -0.73
N ALA A 9 12.11 -2.77 -0.13
CA ALA A 9 11.22 -1.61 -0.16
C ALA A 9 11.11 -0.98 -1.57
N ALA A 10 12.21 -0.92 -2.32
CA ALA A 10 12.23 -0.39 -3.68
C ALA A 10 11.49 -1.34 -4.65
N VAL A 11 11.75 -2.64 -4.53
CA VAL A 11 11.04 -3.69 -5.28
C VAL A 11 9.55 -3.68 -4.95
N GLY A 12 9.20 -3.64 -3.66
CA GLY A 12 7.80 -3.59 -3.23
C GLY A 12 7.07 -2.34 -3.70
N ARG A 13 7.75 -1.18 -3.72
CA ARG A 13 7.20 0.05 -4.28
C ARG A 13 6.93 -0.08 -5.79
N PHE A 14 7.89 -0.60 -6.55
CA PHE A 14 7.72 -0.82 -7.98
C PHE A 14 6.54 -1.75 -8.28
N LEU A 15 6.43 -2.87 -7.57
CA LEU A 15 5.33 -3.81 -7.74
C LEU A 15 3.98 -3.20 -7.36
N LEU A 16 3.93 -2.40 -6.30
CA LEU A 16 2.73 -1.69 -5.90
C LEU A 16 2.29 -0.65 -6.94
N GLU A 17 3.24 0.06 -7.56
CA GLU A 17 2.94 0.97 -8.68
C GLU A 17 2.36 0.21 -9.88
N GLN A 18 2.87 -0.98 -10.21
CA GLN A 18 2.30 -1.83 -11.26
C GLN A 18 0.87 -2.30 -10.93
N PHE A 19 0.62 -2.68 -9.68
CA PHE A 19 -0.71 -3.09 -9.23
C PHE A 19 -1.71 -1.93 -9.31
N GLU A 20 -1.29 -0.72 -8.95
CA GLU A 20 -2.11 0.49 -9.03
C GLU A 20 -2.44 0.88 -10.49
N LEU A 21 -1.55 0.61 -11.45
CA LEU A 21 -1.85 0.82 -12.87
C LEU A 21 -2.98 -0.08 -13.37
N ARG A 22 -3.05 -1.32 -12.88
CA ARG A 22 -4.12 -2.27 -13.22
C ARG A 22 -5.40 -2.09 -12.42
N ARG A 23 -5.33 -1.52 -11.22
CA ARG A 23 -6.46 -1.33 -10.30
C ARG A 23 -7.74 -0.77 -10.97
N PRO A 24 -7.69 0.27 -11.84
CA PRO A 24 -8.90 0.81 -12.46
C PRO A 24 -9.68 -0.19 -13.32
N GLY A 25 -9.02 -1.24 -13.83
CA GLY A 25 -9.66 -2.31 -14.59
C GLY A 25 -10.34 -3.37 -13.72
N ILE A 26 -10.06 -3.39 -12.40
CA ILE A 26 -10.57 -4.39 -11.46
C ILE A 26 -11.89 -3.89 -10.86
N ARG A 27 -13.01 -4.52 -11.26
CA ARG A 27 -14.36 -4.18 -10.74
C ARG A 27 -14.73 -4.91 -9.46
N GLU A 28 -14.15 -6.09 -9.26
CA GLU A 28 -14.39 -6.93 -8.09
C GLU A 28 -13.09 -7.65 -7.76
N TRP A 29 -12.76 -7.74 -6.47
CA TRP A 29 -11.58 -8.49 -6.05
C TRP A 29 -11.91 -9.98 -6.04
N SER A 30 -11.19 -10.77 -6.83
CA SER A 30 -11.36 -12.23 -6.88
C SER A 30 -10.02 -12.95 -6.70
N PRO A 31 -10.03 -14.21 -6.24
CA PRO A 31 -8.80 -15.01 -6.11
C PRO A 31 -8.03 -15.14 -7.44
N GLN A 32 -8.72 -15.10 -8.58
CA GLN A 32 -8.11 -15.15 -9.90
C GLN A 32 -7.31 -13.89 -10.23
N ILE A 33 -7.79 -12.72 -9.79
CA ILE A 33 -7.09 -11.45 -9.96
C ILE A 33 -5.87 -11.38 -9.04
N GLU A 34 -6.00 -11.89 -7.81
CA GLU A 34 -4.85 -12.01 -6.92
C GLU A 34 -3.78 -12.94 -7.50
N ALA A 35 -4.19 -14.09 -8.05
CA ALA A 35 -3.27 -15.02 -8.70
C ALA A 35 -2.58 -14.41 -9.93
N SER A 36 -3.29 -13.62 -10.74
CA SER A 36 -2.70 -12.95 -11.90
C SER A 36 -1.71 -11.86 -11.48
N LEU A 37 -2.03 -11.05 -10.47
CA LEU A 37 -1.11 -10.06 -9.90
C LEU A 37 0.14 -10.72 -9.28
N ARG A 38 -0.03 -11.87 -8.61
CA ARG A 38 1.08 -12.68 -8.09
C ARG A 38 1.98 -13.19 -9.21
N GLN A 39 1.39 -13.71 -10.29
CA GLN A 39 2.14 -14.20 -11.45
C GLN A 39 2.90 -13.08 -12.15
N ASP A 40 2.27 -11.91 -12.32
CA ASP A 40 2.92 -10.73 -12.90
C ASP A 40 4.09 -10.29 -12.02
N ALA A 41 3.88 -10.20 -10.69
CA ALA A 41 4.94 -9.84 -9.75
C ALA A 41 6.11 -10.83 -9.75
N GLU A 42 5.83 -12.14 -9.83
CA GLU A 42 6.88 -13.16 -9.93
C GLU A 42 7.68 -13.02 -11.24
N SER A 43 7.02 -12.71 -12.36
CA SER A 43 7.73 -12.51 -13.63
C SER A 43 8.65 -11.28 -13.60
N GLU A 44 8.20 -10.18 -12.98
CA GLU A 44 9.03 -8.99 -12.73
C GLU A 44 10.20 -9.28 -11.78
N LEU A 45 9.96 -10.02 -10.69
CA LEU A 45 11.02 -10.44 -9.76
C LEU A 45 12.09 -11.28 -10.46
N GLN A 46 11.70 -12.20 -11.35
CA GLN A 46 12.65 -12.98 -12.14
C GLN A 46 13.48 -12.13 -13.10
N LEU A 47 12.90 -11.09 -13.69
CA LEU A 47 13.65 -10.14 -14.52
C LEU A 47 14.65 -9.34 -13.68
N MET A 48 14.24 -8.86 -12.50
CA MET A 48 15.14 -8.16 -11.58
C MET A 48 16.27 -9.05 -11.07
N GLU A 49 15.98 -10.31 -10.73
CA GLU A 49 16.98 -11.29 -10.32
C GLU A 49 18.03 -11.52 -11.43
N LYS A 50 17.58 -11.67 -12.68
CA LYS A 50 18.49 -11.80 -13.84
C LYS A 50 19.39 -10.57 -14.00
N GLN A 51 18.83 -9.35 -13.91
CA GLN A 51 19.61 -8.11 -14.00
C GLN A 51 20.66 -8.00 -12.90
N VAL A 52 20.33 -8.41 -11.67
CA VAL A 52 21.27 -8.38 -10.54
C VAL A 52 22.37 -9.43 -10.72
N ARG A 53 22.03 -10.61 -11.26
CA ARG A 53 23.00 -11.64 -11.62
C ARG A 53 23.96 -11.17 -12.72
N GLU A 54 23.48 -10.43 -13.72
CA GLU A 54 24.32 -9.82 -14.77
C GLU A 54 25.34 -8.82 -14.20
N ILE A 55 25.02 -8.16 -13.08
CA ILE A 55 25.92 -7.25 -12.37
C ILE A 55 26.92 -8.02 -11.47
N GLY A 56 26.85 -9.35 -11.44
CA GLY A 56 27.77 -10.22 -10.70
C GLY A 56 27.35 -10.48 -9.25
N ILE A 57 26.12 -10.16 -8.88
CA ILE A 57 25.57 -10.42 -7.53
C ILE A 57 24.58 -11.58 -7.64
N ASP A 58 24.93 -12.74 -7.09
CA ASP A 58 24.04 -13.91 -7.05
C ASP A 58 23.75 -14.28 -5.59
N ASP A 59 22.60 -13.81 -5.09
CA ASP A 59 22.10 -14.12 -3.74
C ASP A 59 20.68 -14.68 -3.84
N ALA A 60 20.60 -15.98 -4.15
CA ALA A 60 19.32 -16.68 -4.27
C ALA A 60 18.51 -16.66 -2.97
N THR A 61 19.18 -16.62 -1.81
CA THR A 61 18.51 -16.61 -0.50
C THR A 61 17.82 -15.27 -0.25
N TYR A 62 18.46 -14.17 -0.64
CA TYR A 62 17.83 -12.84 -0.62
C TYR A 62 16.55 -12.81 -1.46
N TRP A 63 16.58 -13.30 -2.71
CA TRP A 63 15.41 -13.29 -3.59
C TRP A 63 14.28 -14.20 -3.10
N GLN A 64 14.60 -15.32 -2.46
CA GLN A 64 13.59 -16.15 -1.78
C GLN A 64 12.90 -15.40 -0.63
N ARG A 65 13.66 -14.63 0.16
CA ARG A 65 13.07 -13.78 1.22
C ARG A 65 12.19 -12.68 0.65
N VAL A 66 12.61 -12.06 -0.46
CA VAL A 66 11.81 -11.03 -1.14
C VAL A 66 10.47 -11.61 -1.62
N ARG A 67 10.50 -12.77 -2.28
CA ARG A 67 9.28 -13.50 -2.70
C ARG A 67 8.38 -13.82 -1.50
N ARG A 68 8.96 -14.32 -0.40
CA ARG A 68 8.21 -14.61 0.82
C ARG A 68 7.58 -13.38 1.43
N ALA A 69 8.31 -12.26 1.51
CA ALA A 69 7.77 -11.00 2.01
C ALA A 69 6.67 -10.44 1.10
N LEU A 70 6.77 -10.65 -0.22
CA LEU A 70 5.72 -10.30 -1.16
C LEU A 70 4.43 -11.06 -0.86
N ASP A 71 4.51 -12.39 -0.74
CA ASP A 71 3.36 -13.26 -0.54
C ASP A 71 2.75 -13.14 0.86
N GLU A 72 3.57 -13.02 1.91
CA GLU A 72 3.09 -12.98 3.29
C GLU A 72 2.62 -11.58 3.72
N ILE A 73 3.19 -10.51 3.14
CA ILE A 73 2.95 -9.13 3.60
C ILE A 73 2.30 -8.28 2.51
N LEU A 74 2.94 -8.14 1.36
CA LEU A 74 2.56 -7.13 0.37
C LEU A 74 1.22 -7.45 -0.29
N LEU A 75 1.08 -8.65 -0.88
CA LEU A 75 -0.12 -9.09 -1.59
C LEU A 75 -1.37 -9.12 -0.69
N PRO A 76 -1.39 -9.77 0.48
CA PRO A 76 -2.60 -9.86 1.30
C PRO A 76 -3.02 -8.49 1.85
N ARG A 77 -2.06 -7.63 2.22
CA ARG A 77 -2.37 -6.26 2.68
C ARG A 77 -2.88 -5.39 1.55
N TYR A 78 -2.30 -5.51 0.36
CA TYR A 78 -2.78 -4.81 -0.83
C TYR A 78 -4.19 -5.27 -1.22
N ALA A 79 -4.46 -6.58 -1.20
CA ALA A 79 -5.76 -7.16 -1.48
C ALA A 79 -6.85 -6.61 -0.55
N ALA A 80 -6.58 -6.56 0.76
CA ALA A 80 -7.52 -6.00 1.73
C ALA A 80 -7.81 -4.50 1.48
N LEU A 81 -6.77 -3.73 1.16
CA LEU A 81 -6.90 -2.30 0.82
C LEU A 81 -7.70 -2.10 -0.48
N ALA A 82 -7.34 -2.84 -1.53
CA ALA A 82 -7.98 -2.75 -2.84
C ALA A 82 -9.45 -3.16 -2.79
N THR A 83 -9.78 -4.23 -2.05
CA THR A 83 -11.18 -4.65 -1.82
C THR A 83 -11.99 -3.54 -1.16
N GLY A 84 -11.43 -2.88 -0.14
CA GLY A 84 -12.07 -1.75 0.52
C GLY A 84 -12.35 -0.57 -0.42
N GLU A 85 -11.41 -0.23 -1.31
CA GLU A 85 -11.66 0.83 -2.29
C GLU A 85 -12.62 0.43 -3.42
N ILE A 86 -12.61 -0.83 -3.84
CA ILE A 86 -13.59 -1.33 -4.82
C ILE A 86 -15.01 -1.21 -4.24
N GLU A 87 -15.21 -1.60 -2.97
CA GLU A 87 -16.50 -1.45 -2.29
C GLU A 87 -16.92 0.02 -2.13
N LEU A 88 -15.97 0.92 -1.81
CA LEU A 88 -16.25 2.36 -1.77
C LEU A 88 -16.61 2.91 -3.15
N ALA A 89 -15.88 2.50 -4.19
CA ALA A 89 -16.15 2.90 -5.58
C ALA A 89 -17.51 2.40 -6.06
N LYS A 90 -17.93 1.17 -5.70
CA LYS A 90 -19.28 0.65 -6.00
C LYS A 90 -20.39 1.50 -5.38
N ARG A 91 -20.12 2.15 -4.25
CA ARG A 91 -21.05 3.04 -3.55
C ARG A 91 -20.88 4.50 -3.95
N ASP A 92 -20.18 4.80 -5.05
CA ASP A 92 -19.83 6.16 -5.47
C ASP A 92 -19.17 7.00 -4.36
N TYR A 93 -18.43 6.35 -3.46
CA TYR A 93 -17.83 6.97 -2.27
C TYR A 93 -18.88 7.62 -1.33
N GLY A 94 -20.14 7.18 -1.39
CA GLY A 94 -21.25 7.77 -0.67
C GLY A 94 -21.75 9.09 -1.28
N ILE A 95 -21.28 9.46 -2.48
CA ILE A 95 -21.70 10.67 -3.18
C ILE A 95 -22.95 10.35 -3.99
N TRP A 96 -24.01 11.14 -3.78
CA TRP A 96 -25.24 11.00 -4.56
C TRP A 96 -24.96 11.21 -6.06
N ARG A 97 -25.30 10.21 -6.88
CA ARG A 97 -25.03 10.14 -8.34
C ARG A 97 -23.57 10.34 -8.74
N GLY A 98 -22.60 9.91 -7.92
CA GLY A 98 -21.19 9.94 -8.31
C GLY A 98 -20.59 11.32 -8.57
N GLY A 99 -21.27 12.40 -8.14
CA GLY A 99 -20.80 13.77 -8.35
C GLY A 99 -21.03 14.32 -9.77
N ASP A 100 -21.99 13.75 -10.50
CA ASP A 100 -22.43 14.21 -11.83
C ASP A 100 -22.89 15.69 -11.82
N LEU A 101 -23.02 16.31 -13.00
CA LEU A 101 -23.37 17.73 -13.15
C LEU A 101 -24.69 18.07 -12.44
N VAL A 102 -25.66 17.15 -12.47
CA VAL A 102 -26.93 17.27 -11.75
C VAL A 102 -26.70 17.29 -10.24
N ALA A 103 -25.84 16.41 -9.71
CA ALA A 103 -25.52 16.39 -8.28
C ALA A 103 -24.86 17.71 -7.86
N ARG A 104 -23.93 18.24 -8.66
CA ARG A 104 -23.28 19.54 -8.42
C ARG A 104 -24.30 20.67 -8.38
N ALA A 105 -25.24 20.71 -9.33
CA ALA A 105 -26.30 21.71 -9.36
C ALA A 105 -27.25 21.57 -8.14
N THR A 106 -27.59 20.34 -7.73
CA THR A 106 -28.39 20.10 -6.53
C THR A 106 -27.67 20.55 -5.26
N PHE A 107 -26.36 20.27 -5.12
CA PHE A 107 -25.58 20.75 -3.98
C PHE A 107 -25.40 22.26 -3.97
N ALA A 108 -25.25 22.90 -5.13
CA ALA A 108 -25.23 24.35 -5.25
C ALA A 108 -26.55 24.97 -4.76
N LEU A 109 -27.67 24.44 -5.25
CA LEU A 109 -29.01 24.92 -4.90
C LEU A 109 -29.34 24.66 -3.42
N ALA A 110 -29.00 23.49 -2.89
CA ALA A 110 -29.16 23.16 -1.48
C ALA A 110 -28.29 24.06 -0.58
N GLY A 111 -27.03 24.29 -0.96
CA GLY A 111 -26.12 25.21 -0.26
C GLY A 111 -26.65 26.64 -0.25
N PHE A 112 -27.19 27.12 -1.37
CA PHE A 112 -27.80 28.44 -1.47
C PHE A 112 -29.03 28.58 -0.55
N ILE A 113 -29.94 27.60 -0.56
CA ILE A 113 -31.12 27.59 0.32
C ILE A 113 -30.69 27.56 1.80
N LEU A 114 -29.73 26.70 2.16
CA LEU A 114 -29.15 26.66 3.51
C LEU A 114 -28.54 28.01 3.90
N GLY A 115 -27.82 28.65 2.97
CA GLY A 115 -27.25 29.97 3.19
C GLY A 115 -28.31 31.03 3.49
N ILE A 116 -29.42 31.03 2.74
CA ILE A 116 -30.55 31.95 3.00
C ILE A 116 -31.13 31.68 4.39
N ILE A 117 -31.38 30.42 4.74
CA ILE A 117 -31.89 30.05 6.06
C ILE A 117 -30.92 30.52 7.17
N CYS A 118 -29.62 30.34 7.00
CA CYS A 118 -28.62 30.77 7.99
C CYS A 118 -28.57 32.28 8.21
N VAL A 119 -28.92 33.09 7.19
CA VAL A 119 -28.99 34.56 7.30
C VAL A 119 -30.31 35.01 7.93
N GLU A 120 -31.42 34.30 7.65
CA GLU A 120 -32.76 34.62 8.16
C GLU A 120 -32.98 34.13 9.60
N VAL A 121 -32.27 33.09 10.05
CA VAL A 121 -32.40 32.55 11.41
C VAL A 121 -31.82 33.54 12.43
N PRO A 122 -32.63 34.10 13.34
CA PRO A 122 -32.24 35.21 14.22
C PRO A 122 -31.21 34.85 15.30
N TYR A 123 -30.99 33.55 15.54
CA TYR A 123 -30.04 33.04 16.54
C TYR A 123 -28.61 32.90 16.00
N ILE A 124 -28.41 32.96 14.68
CA ILE A 124 -27.10 32.81 14.05
C ILE A 124 -26.59 34.21 13.66
N PRO A 125 -25.50 34.73 14.26
CA PRO A 125 -25.02 36.09 14.01
C PRO A 125 -24.26 36.21 12.67
N ILE A 126 -24.83 35.72 11.57
CA ILE A 126 -24.28 35.88 10.21
C ILE A 126 -25.04 37.03 9.54
N GLN A 127 -24.59 38.27 9.78
CA GLN A 127 -25.14 39.47 9.13
C GLN A 127 -24.65 39.63 7.67
N ALA A 128 -23.77 38.73 7.23
CA ALA A 128 -23.16 38.72 5.91
C ALA A 128 -24.15 38.22 4.85
N LYS A 129 -24.86 39.14 4.18
CA LYS A 129 -25.77 38.82 3.06
C LYS A 129 -25.08 38.17 1.85
N TRP A 130 -23.76 38.18 1.79
CA TRP A 130 -22.97 37.48 0.76
C TRP A 130 -22.79 35.98 1.07
N PHE A 131 -23.12 35.51 2.27
CA PHE A 131 -22.95 34.12 2.71
C PHE A 131 -23.72 33.09 1.85
N PRO A 132 -24.98 33.31 1.42
CA PRO A 132 -25.67 32.41 0.51
C PRO A 132 -24.98 32.32 -0.86
N ALA A 133 -24.48 33.45 -1.38
CA ALA A 133 -23.73 33.47 -2.63
C ALA A 133 -22.41 32.68 -2.52
N LEU A 134 -21.73 32.75 -1.37
CA LEU A 134 -20.56 31.91 -1.10
C LEU A 134 -20.91 30.42 -1.12
N LEU A 135 -21.98 30.02 -0.43
CA LEU A 135 -22.42 28.62 -0.40
C LEU A 135 -22.90 28.11 -1.76
N LEU A 136 -23.49 28.97 -2.60
CA LEU A 136 -23.84 28.63 -3.97
C LEU A 136 -22.59 28.26 -4.81
N VAL A 137 -21.48 28.98 -4.60
CA VAL A 137 -20.22 28.75 -5.31
C VAL A 137 -19.45 27.55 -4.71
N LEU A 138 -19.47 27.37 -3.39
CA LEU A 138 -18.75 26.28 -2.71
C LEU A 138 -19.52 24.95 -2.70
N GLY A 139 -20.86 24.97 -2.73
CA GLY A 139 -21.72 23.79 -2.77
C GLY A 139 -21.33 22.77 -3.85
N PRO A 140 -21.15 23.15 -5.12
CA PRO A 140 -20.78 22.20 -6.18
C PRO A 140 -19.36 21.65 -6.06
N LEU A 141 -18.49 22.27 -5.24
CA LEU A 141 -17.13 21.79 -4.97
C LEU A 141 -17.08 20.71 -3.88
N PHE A 142 -18.16 20.53 -3.11
CA PHE A 142 -18.27 19.50 -2.10
C PHE A 142 -17.95 18.07 -2.60
N PRO A 143 -18.54 17.56 -3.71
CA PRO A 143 -18.20 16.23 -4.23
C PRO A 143 -16.72 16.09 -4.59
N ASP A 144 -16.11 17.14 -5.18
CA ASP A 144 -14.69 17.15 -5.54
C ASP A 144 -13.79 17.11 -4.29
N ALA A 145 -14.15 17.84 -3.23
CA ALA A 145 -13.43 17.83 -1.95
C ALA A 145 -13.47 16.45 -1.28
N VAL A 146 -14.63 15.77 -1.30
CA VAL A 146 -14.78 14.40 -0.77
C VAL A 146 -13.90 13.43 -1.58
N MET A 147 -13.97 13.46 -2.92
CA MET A 147 -13.12 12.65 -3.78
C MET A 147 -11.62 12.89 -3.53
N TRP A 148 -11.23 14.16 -3.35
CA TRP A 148 -9.84 14.51 -3.05
C TRP A 148 -9.38 13.94 -1.71
N LEU A 149 -10.21 14.03 -0.66
CA LEU A 149 -9.92 13.44 0.65
C LEU A 149 -9.75 11.91 0.56
N HIS A 150 -10.62 11.24 -0.20
CA HIS A 150 -10.50 9.80 -0.44
C HIS A 150 -9.18 9.45 -1.15
N ARG A 151 -8.86 10.13 -2.25
CA ARG A 151 -7.57 9.95 -2.96
C ARG A 151 -6.37 10.21 -2.06
N ARG A 152 -6.44 11.22 -1.18
CA ARG A 152 -5.37 11.53 -0.23
C ARG A 152 -5.21 10.45 0.83
N ARG A 153 -6.33 9.94 1.37
CA ARG A 153 -6.31 8.81 2.33
C ARG A 153 -5.77 7.55 1.68
N TRP A 154 -6.15 7.27 0.44
CA TRP A 154 -5.64 6.14 -0.34
C TRP A 154 -4.12 6.20 -0.49
N ARG A 155 -3.59 7.32 -0.99
CA ARG A 155 -2.13 7.53 -1.12
C ARG A 155 -1.38 7.31 0.19
N ARG A 156 -1.89 7.85 1.30
CA ARG A 156 -1.28 7.65 2.63
C ARG A 156 -1.26 6.17 3.06
N ARG A 157 -2.30 5.39 2.72
CA ARG A 157 -2.34 3.95 3.03
C ARG A 157 -1.30 3.18 2.22
N LEU A 158 -1.13 3.53 0.94
CA LEU A 158 -0.08 2.94 0.10
C LEU A 158 1.32 3.31 0.60
N GLU A 159 1.55 4.58 0.94
CA GLU A 159 2.81 5.05 1.53
C GLU A 159 3.11 4.32 2.85
N ALA A 160 2.10 4.08 3.69
CA ALA A 160 2.25 3.31 4.92
C ALA A 160 2.66 1.85 4.64
N LEU A 161 2.11 1.22 3.59
CA LEU A 161 2.48 -0.13 3.19
C LEU A 161 3.95 -0.19 2.73
N VAL A 162 4.40 0.79 1.95
CA VAL A 162 5.81 0.92 1.56
C VAL A 162 6.70 1.19 2.78
N GLY A 163 6.24 2.01 3.74
CA GLY A 163 6.94 2.24 5.00
C GLY A 163 7.09 0.99 5.87
N ASP A 164 6.08 0.13 5.89
CA ASP A 164 6.15 -1.15 6.61
C ASP A 164 7.13 -2.12 5.94
N LEU A 165 7.21 -2.13 4.60
CA LEU A 165 8.23 -2.88 3.86
C LEU A 165 9.64 -2.32 4.10
N TYR A 166 9.77 -1.01 4.26
CA TYR A 166 11.04 -0.37 4.64
C TYR A 166 11.52 -0.85 6.00
N ARG A 167 10.65 -0.84 7.02
CA ARG A 167 10.97 -1.38 8.35
C ARG A 167 11.29 -2.88 8.33
N ALA A 168 10.53 -3.65 7.54
CA ALA A 168 10.82 -5.06 7.35
C ALA A 168 12.20 -5.28 6.70
N SER A 169 12.58 -4.44 5.73
CA SER A 169 13.88 -4.49 5.09
C SER A 169 15.04 -4.14 6.02
N GLU A 170 14.90 -3.12 6.88
CA GLU A 170 15.90 -2.79 7.91
C GLU A 170 16.07 -3.93 8.91
N THR A 171 14.96 -4.56 9.31
CA THR A 171 14.99 -5.70 10.23
C THR A 171 15.66 -6.90 9.57
N LEU A 172 15.43 -7.15 8.28
CA LEU A 172 16.04 -8.25 7.52
C LEU A 172 17.54 -8.05 7.26
N GLU A 173 18.00 -6.81 7.12
CA GLU A 173 19.43 -6.50 7.03
C GLU A 173 20.13 -6.57 8.39
N THR A 174 19.42 -6.21 9.46
CA THR A 174 19.94 -6.29 10.83
C THR A 174 19.96 -7.73 11.35
N TYR A 175 18.95 -8.53 11.03
CA TYR A 175 18.88 -9.97 11.31
C TYR A 175 19.32 -10.78 10.08
N ARG A 176 20.62 -10.74 9.77
CA ARG A 176 21.23 -11.85 9.03
C ARG A 176 21.23 -13.06 9.97
N PRO A 177 20.44 -14.12 9.72
CA PRO A 177 20.38 -15.26 10.63
C PRO A 177 21.79 -15.81 10.82
N MET A 178 22.14 -16.15 12.06
CA MET A 178 23.51 -16.51 12.46
C MET A 178 24.11 -17.64 11.61
N SER A 179 23.26 -18.51 11.04
CA SER A 179 23.60 -19.57 10.09
C SER A 179 24.23 -19.08 8.78
N GLU A 180 23.88 -17.86 8.34
CA GLU A 180 24.50 -17.23 7.18
C GLU A 180 25.78 -16.47 7.52
N LEU A 181 25.91 -16.00 8.76
CA LEU A 181 27.17 -15.46 9.25
C LEU A 181 28.21 -16.59 9.40
N THR A 182 27.85 -17.74 9.97
CA THR A 182 28.75 -18.92 10.03
C THR A 182 29.12 -19.44 8.65
N ARG A 183 28.16 -19.48 7.70
CA ARG A 183 28.43 -19.87 6.31
C ARG A 183 29.29 -18.84 5.56
N ALA A 184 29.04 -17.55 5.73
CA ALA A 184 29.82 -16.48 5.09
C ALA A 184 31.21 -16.29 5.72
N LEU A 185 31.38 -16.65 7.00
CA LEU A 185 32.66 -16.68 7.71
C LEU A 185 33.45 -17.97 7.44
N GLY A 186 32.93 -18.90 6.63
CA GLY A 186 33.60 -20.14 6.27
C GLY A 186 33.82 -21.09 7.46
N ILE A 187 33.06 -20.95 8.54
CA ILE A 187 33.17 -21.81 9.72
C ILE A 187 32.42 -23.11 9.40
N PRO A 188 33.11 -24.27 9.35
CA PRO A 188 32.47 -25.53 9.04
C PRO A 188 31.41 -25.87 10.08
N SER A 189 30.20 -26.16 9.60
CA SER A 189 28.99 -26.48 10.37
C SER A 189 29.17 -27.65 11.35
N GLU A 190 30.21 -28.47 11.17
CA GLU A 190 30.49 -29.66 11.99
C GLU A 190 30.90 -29.34 13.43
N LEU A 191 31.35 -28.11 13.74
CA LEU A 191 31.67 -27.72 15.12
C LEU A 191 30.44 -27.36 15.96
N ALA A 192 29.29 -27.10 15.32
CA ALA A 192 28.04 -26.80 16.03
C ALA A 192 27.29 -28.07 16.45
N GLU A 193 27.69 -29.24 15.93
CA GLU A 193 27.00 -30.52 16.12
C GLU A 193 27.92 -31.55 16.80
N ALA A 194 28.83 -31.11 17.67
CA ALA A 194 29.55 -32.03 18.53
C ALA A 194 28.59 -32.59 19.60
N PRO A 195 28.29 -33.90 19.63
CA PRO A 195 27.46 -34.48 20.68
C PRO A 195 28.18 -34.38 22.03
N PRO A 196 27.45 -34.28 23.16
CA PRO A 196 28.06 -34.20 24.47
C PRO A 196 28.86 -35.47 24.72
N VAL A 197 30.18 -35.31 24.85
CA VAL A 197 31.11 -36.37 25.24
C VAL A 197 30.61 -36.96 26.55
N ALA A 198 30.25 -38.25 26.52
CA ALA A 198 29.89 -39.03 27.69
C ALA A 198 31.00 -38.92 28.74
N ALA A 199 30.72 -38.20 29.83
CA ALA A 199 31.55 -38.18 31.01
C ALA A 199 31.54 -39.59 31.62
N ARG A 200 32.64 -40.30 31.35
CA ARG A 200 32.98 -41.60 31.94
C ARG A 200 33.35 -41.36 33.40
N GLU A 201 32.39 -41.46 34.31
CA GLU A 201 32.69 -41.50 35.75
C GLU A 201 33.32 -42.85 36.10
N ARG A 202 34.62 -42.80 36.43
CA ARG A 202 35.30 -43.78 37.28
C ARG A 202 35.22 -43.27 38.71
N GLY A 203 34.71 -44.10 39.62
CA GLY A 203 34.69 -43.89 41.06
C GLY A 203 34.08 -45.11 41.72
#